data_AF-A0A8D4UU75-F1
#
_entry.id   AF-A0A8D4UU75-F1
#
_cell.length_a   1.000
_cell.length_b   1.000
_cell.length_c   1.000
_cell.angle_alpha   90.00
_cell.angle_beta   90.00
_cell.angle_gamma   90.00
#
_symmetry.space_group_name_H-M   'P 1'
#
loop_
_entity.id
_entity.type
_entity.pdbx_description
1 polymer ?
#
loop_
_entity_poly.entity_id
_entity_poly.type
_entity_poly.pdbx_seq_one_letter_code
_entity_poly.pdbx_strand_id
1 'polypeptide(L)' 'MNKEIEGDNDLKEYCLDMLLGMCVKAGVDVSRFEPKKGPDGDIVAVTIQRYFSGPQTICVESDAPITMLKEIIIKGHLG' A
#
# COMPACT_ATOMS: atom_id res chain seq x y z
N MET A 1 -19.98 -2.70 -9.30
CA MET A 1 -18.64 -2.96 -8.75
C MET A 1 -18.42 -4.47 -8.78
N ASN A 2 -17.29 -4.93 -9.30
CA ASN A 2 -17.01 -6.36 -9.40
C ASN A 2 -16.64 -6.90 -8.01
N LYS A 3 -17.37 -7.93 -7.52
CA LYS A 3 -17.18 -8.49 -6.17
C LYS A 3 -15.79 -9.11 -5.97
N GLU A 4 -15.17 -9.60 -7.04
CA GLU A 4 -13.82 -10.17 -6.98
C GLU A 4 -12.78 -9.07 -6.73
N ILE A 5 -12.92 -7.93 -7.43
CA ILE A 5 -12.05 -6.76 -7.25
C ILE A 5 -12.23 -6.16 -5.85
N GLU A 6 -13.46 -6.13 -5.35
CA GLU A 6 -13.76 -5.65 -3.99
C GLU A 6 -13.08 -6.54 -2.93
N GLY A 7 -13.25 -7.86 -3.01
CA GLY A 7 -12.62 -8.78 -2.05
C GLY A 7 -11.09 -8.77 -2.10
N ASP A 8 -10.49 -8.61 -3.28
CA ASP A 8 -9.05 -8.46 -3.42
C ASP A 8 -8.55 -7.13 -2.83
N ASN A 9 -9.27 -6.03 -3.05
CA ASN A 9 -8.96 -4.74 -2.44
C ASN A 9 -9.06 -4.78 -0.92
N ASP A 10 -10.07 -5.44 -0.35
CA ASP A 10 -10.22 -5.57 1.10
C ASP A 10 -9.01 -6.29 1.72
N LEU A 11 -8.51 -7.35 1.07
CA LEU A 11 -7.29 -8.04 1.48
C LEU A 11 -6.05 -7.15 1.36
N LYS A 12 -5.95 -6.37 0.28
CA LYS A 12 -4.87 -5.38 0.08
C LYS A 12 -4.88 -4.32 1.18
N GLU A 13 -6.04 -3.75 1.50
CA GLU A 13 -6.20 -2.75 2.56
C GLU A 13 -5.84 -3.34 3.94
N TYR A 14 -6.31 -4.55 4.26
CA TYR A 14 -5.90 -5.26 5.47
C TYR A 14 -4.37 -5.46 5.56
N CYS A 15 -3.74 -5.85 4.45
CA CYS A 15 -2.30 -6.00 4.36
C CYS A 15 -1.54 -4.68 4.57
N LEU A 16 -2.06 -3.55 4.07
CA LEU A 16 -1.49 -2.22 4.29
C LEU A 16 -1.55 -1.80 5.76
N ASP A 17 -2.66 -2.07 6.45
CA ASP A 17 -2.80 -1.79 7.88
C ASP A 17 -1.80 -2.60 8.71
N MET A 18 -1.62 -3.88 8.38
CA MET A 18 -0.62 -4.74 9.02
C MET A 18 0.81 -4.24 8.78
N LEU A 19 1.13 -3.83 7.55
CA LEU A 19 2.43 -3.24 7.22
C LEU A 19 2.66 -1.94 7.99
N LEU A 20 1.65 -1.07 8.06
CA LEU A 20 1.74 0.19 8.83
C LEU A 20 2.07 -0.08 10.29
N GLY A 21 1.38 -1.04 10.90
CA GLY A 21 1.64 -1.47 12.28
C GLY A 21 3.08 -1.95 12.49
N MET A 22 3.66 -2.65 11.51
CA MET A 22 5.08 -3.05 11.55
C MET A 22 6.02 -1.86 11.41
N CYS A 23 5.79 -0.98 10.42
CA CYS A 23 6.60 0.22 10.19
C CYS A 23 6.66 1.12 11.43
N VAL A 24 5.52 1.37 12.07
CA VAL A 24 5.44 2.19 13.30
C VAL A 24 6.23 1.54 14.43
N LYS A 25 6.10 0.22 14.63
CA LYS A 25 6.85 -0.51 15.68
C LYS A 25 8.35 -0.54 15.41
N ALA A 26 8.76 -0.60 14.15
CA ALA A 26 10.16 -0.60 13.74
C ALA A 26 10.77 0.81 13.64
N GLY A 27 9.99 1.87 13.85
CA GLY A 27 10.46 3.26 13.74
C GLY A 27 10.76 3.69 12.30
N VAL A 28 10.14 3.05 11.30
CA VAL A 28 10.27 3.43 9.89
C VAL A 28 9.49 4.74 9.65
N ASP A 29 10.03 5.64 8.82
CA ASP A 29 9.39 6.91 8.45
C ASP A 29 8.16 6.71 7.55
N VAL A 30 7.06 6.26 8.16
CA VAL A 30 5.74 6.07 7.54
C VAL A 30 4.66 6.46 8.55
N SER A 31 3.79 7.40 8.17
CA SER A 31 2.64 7.81 8.96
C SER A 31 1.34 7.13 8.51
N ARG A 32 1.20 6.87 7.20
CA ARG A 32 0.01 6.23 6.62
C ARG A 32 0.30 5.68 5.23
N PHE A 33 -0.42 4.63 4.84
CA PHE A 33 -0.56 4.22 3.44
C PHE A 33 -1.93 4.65 2.90
N GLU A 34 -1.95 5.30 1.74
CA GLU A 34 -3.18 5.77 1.10
C GLU A 34 -3.31 5.12 -0.28
N PRO A 35 -4.15 4.08 -0.42
CA PRO A 35 -4.37 3.41 -1.70
C PRO A 35 -5.15 4.31 -2.67
N LYS A 36 -4.84 4.19 -3.96
CA LYS A 36 -5.52 4.86 -5.08
C LYS A 36 -6.09 3.81 -6.01
N LYS A 37 -7.39 3.92 -6.28
CA LYS A 37 -8.12 3.01 -7.15
C LYS A 37 -8.04 3.48 -8.61
N GLY A 38 -7.85 2.53 -9.52
CA GLY A 38 -7.87 2.73 -10.96
C GLY A 38 -9.29 2.84 -11.51
N PRO A 39 -9.45 2.96 -12.85
CA PRO A 39 -10.74 3.03 -13.51
C PRO A 39 -11.64 1.81 -13.24
N ASP A 40 -11.04 0.63 -13.07
CA ASP A 40 -11.75 -0.63 -12.82
C ASP A 40 -12.05 -0.86 -11.33
N GLY A 41 -11.58 0.04 -10.46
CA GLY A 41 -11.78 0.03 -9.02
C GLY A 41 -10.71 -0.75 -8.25
N ASP A 42 -9.75 -1.35 -8.92
CA ASP A 42 -8.57 -2.03 -8.36
C ASP A 42 -7.55 -1.04 -7.80
N ILE A 43 -6.80 -1.42 -6.76
CA ILE A 43 -5.71 -0.59 -6.24
C ILE A 43 -4.52 -0.65 -7.20
N VAL A 44 -4.20 0.49 -7.82
CA VAL A 44 -3.12 0.64 -8.83
C VAL A 44 -1.92 1.43 -8.31
N ALA A 45 -2.10 2.15 -7.20
CA ALA A 45 -1.01 2.88 -6.56
C ALA A 45 -1.25 3.04 -5.07
N VAL A 46 -0.18 3.22 -4.31
CA VAL A 46 -0.22 3.56 -2.88
C VAL A 46 0.65 4.78 -2.63
N THR A 47 0.08 5.80 -2.00
CA THR A 47 0.84 6.94 -1.48
C THR A 47 1.29 6.63 -0.06
N ILE A 48 2.61 6.59 0.14
CA ILE A 48 3.24 6.53 1.45
C ILE A 48 3.29 7.96 2.00
N GLN A 49 2.50 8.22 3.03
CA GLN A 49 2.64 9.42 3.85
C GLN A 49 3.75 9.17 4.86
N ARG A 50 4.60 10.17 5.06
CA ARG A 50 5.80 10.09 5.90
C ARG A 50 5.76 11.18 6.96
N TYR A 51 6.46 10.98 8.06
CA TYR A 51 6.54 11.97 9.14
C TYR A 51 7.59 13.03 8.86
N PHE A 52 8.74 12.62 8.33
CA PHE A 52 9.92 13.48 8.18
C PHE A 52 10.26 13.78 6.73
N SER A 53 9.86 12.90 5.81
CA SER A 53 10.09 13.05 4.37
C SER A 53 8.80 13.47 3.64
N GLY A 54 8.94 13.89 2.39
CA GLY A 54 7.78 14.17 1.52
C GLY A 54 6.99 12.89 1.20
N PRO A 55 5.69 13.03 0.86
CA PRO A 55 4.88 11.89 0.44
C PRO A 55 5.43 11.28 -0.85
N GLN A 56 5.35 9.96 -0.96
CA GLN A 56 5.84 9.22 -2.12
C GLN A 56 4.72 8.33 -2.66
N THR A 57 4.38 8.45 -3.94
CA THR A 57 3.42 7.55 -4.59
C THR A 57 4.14 6.45 -5.35
N ILE A 58 3.72 5.20 -5.12
CA ILE A 58 4.26 4.01 -5.77
C ILE A 58 3.15 3.39 -6.60
N CYS A 59 3.38 3.22 -7.89
CA CYS A 59 2.52 2.39 -8.73
C CYS A 59 2.75 0.92 -8.36
N VAL A 60 1.65 0.22 -8.09
CA VAL A 60 1.65 -1.19 -7.69
C VAL A 60 0.94 -2.03 -8.73
N GLU A 61 1.41 -3.25 -8.94
CA GLU A 61 0.70 -4.22 -9.79
C GLU A 61 -0.57 -4.71 -9.09
N SER A 62 -1.69 -4.77 -9.83
CA SER A 62 -2.97 -5.30 -9.32
C SER A 62 -3.03 -6.83 -9.34
N ASP A 63 -1.93 -7.47 -8.95
CA ASP A 63 -1.86 -8.92 -8.77
C ASP A 63 -2.24 -9.24 -7.31
N ALA A 64 -1.47 -10.08 -6.60
CA ALA A 64 -1.76 -10.45 -5.22
C ALA A 64 -1.38 -9.37 -4.18
N PRO A 65 -2.03 -9.34 -3.00
CA PRO A 65 -1.68 -8.43 -1.90
C PRO A 65 -0.20 -8.47 -1.50
N ILE A 66 0.42 -9.65 -1.53
CA ILE A 66 1.84 -9.80 -1.16
C ILE A 66 2.78 -9.18 -2.20
N THR A 67 2.42 -9.24 -3.48
CA THR A 67 3.17 -8.59 -4.56
C THR A 67 3.14 -7.07 -4.36
N MET A 68 1.96 -6.51 -4.09
CA MET A 68 1.79 -5.10 -3.76
C MET A 68 2.66 -4.68 -2.57
N LEU A 69 2.64 -5.43 -1.46
CA LEU A 69 3.46 -5.11 -0.28
C LEU A 69 4.96 -5.12 -0.60
N LYS A 70 5.43 -6.14 -1.34
CA LYS A 70 6.83 -6.23 -1.75
C LYS A 70 7.26 -5.01 -2.57
N GLU A 71 6.42 -4.55 -3.49
CA GLU A 71 6.71 -3.37 -4.29
C GLU A 71 6.75 -2.09 -3.46
N ILE A 72 5.82 -1.94 -2.50
CA ILE A 72 5.80 -0.79 -1.58
C ILE A 72 7.08 -0.75 -0.75
N ILE A 73 7.53 -1.88 -0.22
CA ILE A 73 8.76 -1.96 0.59
C ILE A 73 9.97 -1.59 -0.25
N ILE A 74 10.13 -2.20 -1.43
CA ILE A 74 11.30 -2.01 -2.30
C ILE A 74 11.31 -0.59 -2.89
N LYS A 75 10.24 -0.19 -3.58
CA LYS A 75 10.17 1.12 -4.27
C LYS A 75 10.05 2.27 -3.26
N GLY A 76 9.48 2.00 -2.08
CA GLY A 76 9.35 2.93 -0.97
C GLY A 76 10.55 2.98 -0.04
N HIS A 77 11.58 2.15 -0.24
CA HIS A 77 12.78 2.16 0.59
C HIS A 77 12.45 2.12 2.10
N LEU A 78 11.53 1.24 2.51
CA LEU A 78 11.00 1.17 3.88
C LEU A 78 11.90 0.39 4.86
N GLY A 79 13.12 0.05 4.45
CA GLY A 79 14.05 -0.83 5.18
C GLY A 79 14.26 -2.13 4.45
#